data_AF-A0A2K9ME55-F1
#
_entry.id   AF-A0A2K9ME55-F1
#
_cell.length_a   1.000
_cell.length_b   1.000
_cell.length_c   1.000
_cell.angle_alpha   90.00
_cell.angle_beta   90.00
_cell.angle_gamma   90.00
#
_symmetry.space_group_name_H-M   'P 1'
#
loop_
_entity.id
_entity.type
_entity.pdbx_description
1 polymer ?
#
loop_
_entity_poly.entity_id
_entity_poly.type
_entity_poly.pdbx_seq_one_letter_code
_entity_poly.pdbx_strand_id
1 'polypeptide(L)'
;MPISVLALSALLSACGDDTADYPTLMPTDALLAEPAIPGHAGIAAQSPDQVVSDLQAAGAALAISATEVTAAASADDAALRGRADALAERAAQMRAEGDPCDDPTETGCERR
;
A
#
# COMPACT_ATOMS: atom_id res chain seq x y z
N MET A 1 -50.66 -12.17 28.84
CA MET A 1 -50.70 -12.12 27.36
C MET A 1 -49.74 -13.19 26.87
N PRO A 2 -50.20 -14.30 26.28
CA PRO A 2 -49.30 -15.36 25.83
C PRO A 2 -48.53 -14.82 24.62
N ILE A 3 -47.21 -14.63 24.80
CA ILE A 3 -46.30 -14.33 23.70
C ILE A 3 -46.40 -15.54 22.78
N SER A 4 -47.04 -15.33 21.64
CA SER A 4 -47.34 -16.37 20.67
C SER A 4 -46.03 -17.04 20.25
N VAL A 5 -45.96 -18.37 20.34
CA VAL A 5 -44.77 -19.17 19.97
C VAL A 5 -44.30 -18.81 18.55
N LEU A 6 -45.23 -18.44 17.68
CA LEU A 6 -45.00 -17.91 16.33
C LEU A 6 -44.12 -16.65 16.29
N ALA A 7 -44.30 -15.72 17.24
CA ALA A 7 -43.51 -14.49 17.31
C ALA A 7 -42.07 -14.77 17.78
N LEU A 8 -41.89 -15.77 18.65
CA LEU A 8 -40.56 -16.19 19.09
C LEU A 8 -39.79 -16.92 17.99
N SER A 9 -40.45 -17.78 17.21
CA SER A 9 -39.84 -18.44 16.04
C SER A 9 -39.49 -17.46 14.92
N ALA A 10 -40.28 -16.39 14.72
CA ALA A 10 -39.99 -15.35 13.74
C ALA A 10 -38.79 -14.47 14.13
N LEU A 11 -38.60 -14.20 15.43
CA LEU A 11 -37.40 -13.53 15.94
C LEU A 11 -36.14 -14.40 15.83
N LEU A 12 -36.27 -15.72 15.98
CA LEU A 12 -35.16 -16.66 15.78
C LEU A 12 -34.78 -16.80 14.29
N SER A 13 -35.74 -16.81 13.36
CA SER A 13 -35.42 -16.84 11.93
C SER A 13 -34.80 -15.54 11.44
N ALA A 14 -35.14 -14.40 12.07
CA ALA A 14 -34.49 -13.11 11.79
C ALA A 14 -33.06 -12.98 12.33
N CYS A 15 -32.63 -13.90 13.20
CA CYS A 15 -31.26 -13.97 13.71
C CYS A 15 -30.44 -15.10 13.06
N GLY A 16 -31.08 -15.91 12.20
CA GLY A 16 -30.50 -17.10 11.59
C GLY A 16 -30.45 -17.09 10.06
N ASP A 17 -30.88 -16.00 9.42
CA ASP A 17 -30.96 -15.89 7.95
C ASP A 17 -30.13 -14.73 7.40
N ASP A 18 -29.00 -14.46 8.04
CA ASP A 18 -27.89 -13.70 7.47
C ASP A 18 -26.72 -14.67 7.25
N THR A 19 -26.92 -15.68 6.38
CA THR A 19 -25.82 -16.19 5.55
C THR A 19 -25.53 -15.21 4.42
N ALA A 20 -25.64 -13.90 4.69
CA ALA A 20 -25.24 -12.82 3.82
C ALA A 20 -23.71 -12.89 3.70
N ASP A 21 -23.25 -13.48 2.60
CA ASP A 21 -21.92 -13.35 2.03
C ASP A 21 -20.77 -13.29 3.04
N TYR A 22 -20.82 -14.11 4.10
CA TYR A 22 -19.69 -14.19 5.01
C TYR A 22 -18.57 -14.89 4.24
N PRO A 23 -17.42 -14.23 4.03
CA PRO A 23 -16.35 -14.84 3.28
C PRO A 23 -15.97 -16.15 3.95
N THR A 24 -15.75 -17.18 3.14
CA THR A 24 -15.29 -18.49 3.64
C THR A 24 -14.07 -18.27 4.53
N LEU A 25 -14.16 -18.74 5.77
CA LEU A 25 -13.06 -18.60 6.73
C LEU A 25 -11.81 -19.29 6.16
N MET A 26 -10.66 -18.63 6.32
CA MET A 26 -9.40 -19.22 5.91
C MET A 26 -9.19 -20.55 6.68
N PRO A 27 -8.79 -21.64 6.02
CA PRO A 27 -8.53 -22.90 6.69
C PRO A 27 -7.53 -22.71 7.83
N THR A 28 -7.79 -23.34 8.98
CA THR A 28 -6.91 -23.25 10.15
C THR A 28 -5.48 -23.68 9.84
N ASP A 29 -5.30 -24.67 8.96
CA ASP A 29 -3.98 -25.12 8.52
C ASP A 29 -3.22 -24.03 7.74
N ALA A 30 -3.92 -23.18 6.98
CA ALA A 30 -3.30 -22.06 6.28
C ALA A 30 -2.99 -20.89 7.23
N LEU A 31 -3.78 -20.70 8.28
CA LEU A 31 -3.53 -19.71 9.34
C LEU A 31 -2.31 -20.08 10.20
N LEU A 32 -2.10 -21.37 10.44
CA LEU A 32 -1.02 -21.89 11.29
C LEU A 32 0.21 -22.34 10.51
N ALA A 33 0.19 -22.21 9.18
CA ALA A 33 1.35 -22.49 8.35
C ALA A 33 2.48 -21.51 8.69
N GLU A 34 3.71 -22.01 8.80
CA GLU A 34 4.89 -21.17 8.98
C GLU A 34 5.00 -20.20 7.78
N PRO A 35 5.01 -18.88 8.00
CA PRO A 35 5.12 -17.93 6.91
C PRO A 35 6.45 -18.11 6.20
N ALA A 36 6.43 -18.07 4.87
CA ALA A 36 7.65 -18.11 4.09
C ALA A 36 8.51 -16.88 4.42
N ILE A 37 9.63 -17.11 5.11
CA ILE A 37 10.58 -16.05 5.44
C ILE A 37 11.30 -15.62 4.15
N PRO A 38 11.23 -14.35 3.75
CA PRO A 38 11.92 -13.86 2.56
C PRO A 38 13.43 -14.13 2.65
N GLY A 39 14.08 -14.48 1.54
CA GLY A 39 15.51 -14.86 1.53
C GLY A 39 16.45 -13.79 2.11
N HIS A 40 16.09 -12.50 2.01
CA HIS A 40 16.87 -11.40 2.60
C HIS A 40 16.75 -11.32 4.13
N ALA A 41 15.69 -11.88 4.74
CA ALA A 41 15.52 -11.91 6.19
C ALA A 41 16.40 -12.96 6.88
N GLY A 42 16.94 -13.93 6.12
CA GLY A 42 17.88 -14.93 6.66
C GLY A 42 19.17 -14.31 7.21
N ILE A 43 19.63 -13.19 6.64
CA ILE A 43 20.79 -12.43 7.12
C ILE A 43 20.48 -11.75 8.45
N ALA A 44 19.28 -11.17 8.58
CA ALA A 44 18.83 -10.53 9.82
C ALA A 44 18.64 -11.53 10.97
N ALA A 45 18.20 -12.75 10.67
CA ALA A 45 18.05 -13.81 11.67
C ALA A 45 19.40 -14.34 12.18
N GLN A 46 20.41 -14.44 11.32
CA GLN A 46 21.73 -14.98 11.66
C GLN A 46 22.64 -13.95 12.33
N SER A 47 22.49 -12.68 11.98
CA SER A 47 23.37 -11.59 12.43
C SER A 47 22.58 -10.32 12.74
N PRO A 48 21.72 -10.32 13.78
CA PRO A 48 20.88 -9.17 14.11
C PRO A 48 21.69 -7.90 14.40
N ASP A 49 22.82 -8.04 15.10
CA ASP A 49 23.69 -6.90 15.45
C ASP A 49 24.37 -6.28 14.21
N GLN A 50 24.69 -7.10 13.20
CA GLN A 50 25.26 -6.60 11.94
C GLN A 50 24.24 -5.74 11.18
N VAL A 51 22.98 -6.19 11.12
CA VAL A 51 21.90 -5.42 10.48
C VAL A 51 21.69 -4.08 11.20
N VAL A 52 21.73 -4.07 12.53
CA VAL A 52 21.64 -2.83 13.31
C VAL A 52 22.81 -1.90 12.99
N SER A 53 24.04 -2.41 12.96
CA SER A 53 25.23 -1.64 12.60
C SER A 53 25.14 -1.05 11.19
N ASP A 54 24.73 -1.85 10.20
CA ASP A 54 24.61 -1.42 8.80
C ASP A 54 23.55 -0.33 8.63
N LEU A 55 22.41 -0.46 9.30
CA LEU A 55 21.35 0.55 9.31
C LEU A 55 21.81 1.85 9.97
N GLN A 56 22.55 1.76 11.09
CA GLN A 56 23.11 2.94 11.75
C GLN A 56 24.12 3.66 10.85
N ALA A 57 25.02 2.91 10.21
CA ALA A 57 26.01 3.46 9.28
C ALA A 57 25.34 4.11 8.06
N ALA A 58 24.35 3.44 7.47
CA ALA A 58 23.56 4.00 6.38
C ALA A 58 22.83 5.26 6.81
N GLY A 59 22.17 5.26 7.98
CA GLY A 59 21.49 6.43 8.53
C GLY A 59 22.43 7.61 8.75
N ALA A 60 23.64 7.38 9.26
CA ALA A 60 24.65 8.42 9.43
C ALA A 60 25.12 9.00 8.08
N ALA A 61 25.35 8.14 7.09
CA ALA A 61 25.71 8.59 5.74
C ALA A 61 24.59 9.42 5.10
N LEU A 62 23.33 8.99 5.22
CA LEU A 62 22.17 9.74 4.75
C LEU A 62 22.00 11.08 5.46
N ALA A 63 22.26 11.15 6.77
CA ALA A 63 22.16 12.39 7.53
C ALA A 63 23.17 13.45 7.04
N ILE A 64 24.39 13.02 6.70
CA ILE A 64 25.43 13.88 6.11
C ILE A 64 24.96 14.36 4.72
N SER A 65 24.52 13.43 3.86
CA SER A 65 24.01 13.79 2.53
C SER A 65 22.78 14.70 2.59
N ALA A 66 21.90 14.52 3.57
CA ALA A 66 20.74 15.38 3.75
C ALA A 66 21.16 16.82 4.07
N THR A 67 22.15 17.03 4.95
CA THR A 67 22.66 18.38 5.24
C THR A 67 23.31 19.07 4.04
N GLU A 68 23.99 18.32 3.19
CA GLU A 68 24.61 18.85 1.96
C GLU A 68 23.57 19.10 0.87
N VAL A 69 22.58 18.22 0.73
CA VAL A 69 21.50 18.32 -0.27
C VAL A 69 20.50 19.42 0.10
N THR A 70 20.10 19.57 1.36
CA THR A 70 19.17 20.64 1.76
C THR A 70 19.80 22.02 1.67
N ALA A 71 21.10 22.16 1.93
CA ALA A 71 21.78 23.44 1.77
C ALA A 71 21.92 23.88 0.30
N ALA A 72 22.11 22.93 -0.64
CA ALA A 72 22.36 23.22 -2.05
C ALA A 72 21.11 23.19 -2.94
N ALA A 73 20.11 22.35 -2.64
CA ALA A 73 18.97 22.11 -3.53
C ALA A 73 17.74 22.99 -3.25
N SER A 74 17.61 23.57 -2.05
CA SER A 74 16.44 24.39 -1.66
C SER A 74 16.77 25.86 -1.36
N ALA A 75 17.94 26.36 -1.77
CA ALA A 75 18.36 27.72 -1.42
C ALA A 75 17.69 28.84 -2.24
N ASP A 76 17.02 28.51 -3.35
CA ASP A 76 16.37 29.50 -4.21
C ASP A 76 14.94 29.09 -4.57
N ASP A 77 13.98 29.69 -3.87
CA ASP A 77 12.56 29.50 -4.12
C ASP A 77 12.14 29.87 -5.56
N ALA A 78 12.82 30.83 -6.20
CA ALA A 78 12.52 31.18 -7.58
C ALA A 78 12.90 30.04 -8.54
N ALA A 79 14.07 29.42 -8.33
CA ALA A 79 14.47 28.24 -9.08
C ALA A 79 13.53 27.04 -8.82
N LEU A 80 13.05 26.86 -7.59
CA LEU A 80 12.07 25.81 -7.27
C LEU A 80 10.71 26.04 -7.95
N ARG A 81 10.21 27.29 -7.95
CA ARG A 81 8.97 27.65 -8.67
C ARG A 81 9.12 27.39 -10.17
N GLY A 82 10.22 27.83 -10.78
CA GLY A 82 10.47 27.59 -12.21
C GLY A 82 10.52 26.10 -12.57
N ARG A 83 11.08 25.26 -11.70
CA ARG A 83 11.05 23.79 -11.89
C ARG A 83 9.64 23.21 -11.75
N ALA A 84 8.86 23.69 -10.79
CA ALA A 84 7.48 23.26 -10.59
C ALA A 84 6.60 23.63 -11.80
N ASP A 85 6.76 24.83 -12.34
CA ASP A 85 6.04 25.30 -13.53
C ASP A 85 6.39 24.44 -14.75
N ALA A 86 7.68 24.18 -14.98
CA ALA A 86 8.14 23.30 -16.07
C ALA A 86 7.60 21.87 -15.94
N LEU A 87 7.49 21.34 -14.71
CA LEU A 87 6.91 20.03 -14.46
C LEU A 87 5.40 20.02 -14.73
N ALA A 88 4.69 21.07 -14.34
CA ALA A 88 3.26 21.21 -14.59
C ALA A 88 2.96 21.30 -16.10
N GLU A 89 3.77 22.04 -16.85
CA GLU A 89 3.66 22.14 -18.30
C GLU A 89 3.86 20.78 -18.96
N ARG A 90 4.92 20.05 -18.58
CA ARG A 90 5.19 18.71 -19.11
C ARG A 90 4.08 17.72 -18.76
N ALA A 91 3.51 17.79 -17.56
CA ALA A 91 2.38 16.96 -17.17
C ALA A 91 1.12 17.28 -17.99
N ALA A 92 0.89 18.55 -18.33
CA ALA A 92 -0.20 18.94 -19.22
C ALA A 92 0.01 18.41 -20.65
N GLN A 93 1.24 18.44 -21.16
CA GLN A 93 1.59 17.84 -22.45
C GLN A 93 1.31 16.33 -22.46
N MET A 94 1.76 15.59 -21.44
CA MET A 94 1.50 14.13 -21.36
C MET A 94 0.01 13.79 -21.29
N ARG A 95 -0.79 14.58 -20.58
CA ARG A 95 -2.26 14.41 -20.55
C ARG A 95 -2.92 14.73 -21.89
N ALA A 96 -2.39 15.72 -22.60
CA ALA A 96 -2.88 16.08 -23.93
C ALA A 96 -2.48 15.06 -25.00
N GLU A 97 -1.31 14.42 -24.83
CA GLU A 97 -0.86 13.30 -25.65
C GLU A 97 -1.72 12.05 -25.44
N GLY A 98 -2.29 11.88 -24.24
CA GLY A 98 -3.24 10.83 -23.89
C GLY A 98 -2.58 9.44 -23.87
N ASP A 99 -2.87 8.64 -22.85
CA ASP A 99 -2.64 7.20 -22.97
C ASP A 99 -3.85 6.65 -23.74
N PRO A 100 -3.69 5.84 -24.81
CA PRO A 100 -4.82 5.15 -25.45
C PRO A 100 -5.65 4.27 -24.49
N CYS A 101 -5.26 4.19 -23.22
CA CYS A 101 -5.85 3.40 -22.16
C CYS A 101 -6.53 4.20 -21.04
N ASP A 102 -6.83 5.49 -21.27
CA ASP A 102 -7.54 6.33 -20.29
C ASP A 102 -9.02 5.95 -20.09
N ASP A 103 -9.59 5.09 -20.95
CA ASP A 103 -10.92 4.51 -20.74
C ASP A 103 -10.81 3.10 -20.10
N PRO A 104 -11.21 2.92 -18.82
CA PRO A 104 -11.19 1.62 -18.15
C PRO A 104 -12.19 0.60 -18.74
N THR A 105 -13.03 1.01 -19.70
CA THR A 105 -13.98 0.14 -20.41
C THR A 105 -13.50 -0.30 -21.80
N GLU A 106 -12.41 0.26 -22.32
CA GLU A 106 -11.82 -0.17 -23.59
C GLU A 106 -10.98 -1.45 -23.40
N THR A 107 -11.51 -2.55 -23.95
CA THR A 107 -10.87 -3.87 -23.98
C THR A 107 -9.87 -3.94 -25.14
N GLY A 108 -8.83 -3.11 -25.11
CA GLY A 108 -7.79 -3.07 -26.15
C GLY A 108 -6.37 -2.76 -25.65
N CYS A 109 -6.20 -2.53 -24.35
CA CYS A 109 -4.95 -2.08 -23.76
C CYS A 109 -4.06 -3.24 -23.29
N GLU A 110 -3.44 -3.92 -24.24
CA GLU A 110 -2.40 -4.89 -23.96
C GLU A 110 -1.06 -4.19 -23.73
N ARG A 111 -0.58 -4.21 -22.48
CA ARG A 111 0.75 -3.73 -22.06
C ARG A 111 1.83 -4.27 -23.01
N ARG A 112 2.53 -3.38 -23.71
CA ARG A 112 3.76 -3.70 -24.44
C ARG A 112 4.98 -3.66 -23.54
#